data_AF-A0A1W1CXZ5-F1
#
_entry.id   AF-A0A1W1CXZ5-F1
#
_cell.length_a   1.000
_cell.length_b   1.000
_cell.length_c   1.000
_cell.angle_alpha   90.00
_cell.angle_beta   90.00
_cell.angle_gamma   90.00
#
_symmetry.space_group_name_H-M   'P 1'
#
loop_
_entity.id
_entity.type
_entity.pdbx_description
1 polymer ?
#
loop_
_entity_poly.entity_id
_entity_poly.type
_entity_poly.pdbx_seq_one_letter_code
_entity_poly.pdbx_strand_id
1 'polypeptide(L)' 'MKKTVVLKASKVEITPFVPDDFIDVKQRYGTMAKITKKALKHLADDLGLLYDEKQIGFAKKLITAYLERQVKS' A
#
# COMPACT_ATOMS: atom_id res chain seq x y z
N MET A 1 -31.68 23.38 24.97
CA MET A 1 -32.68 22.80 24.04
C MET A 1 -31.97 22.42 22.74
N LYS A 2 -31.97 21.16 22.32
CA LYS A 2 -31.37 20.74 21.04
C LYS A 2 -32.44 20.81 19.96
N LYS A 3 -32.16 21.49 18.84
CA LYS A 3 -33.06 21.54 17.67
C LYS A 3 -32.94 20.21 16.92
N THR A 4 -34.00 19.41 16.98
CA THR A 4 -34.10 18.16 16.19
C THR A 4 -34.86 18.47 14.90
N VAL A 5 -34.21 18.27 13.75
CA VAL A 5 -34.84 18.44 12.44
C VAL A 5 -35.28 17.07 11.94
N VAL A 6 -36.59 16.86 11.87
CA VAL A 6 -37.17 15.62 11.34
C VAL A 6 -37.28 15.75 9.82
N LEU A 7 -36.47 14.99 9.08
CA LEU A 7 -36.49 14.96 7.62
C LEU A 7 -37.43 13.86 7.12
N LYS A 8 -38.22 14.15 6.09
CA LYS A 8 -39.05 13.16 5.40
C LYS A 8 -38.15 12.27 4.54
N ALA A 9 -38.43 10.97 4.49
CA ALA A 9 -37.64 9.99 3.73
C ALA A 9 -37.49 10.37 2.24
N SER A 10 -38.48 11.06 1.66
CA SER A 10 -38.45 11.56 0.28
C SER A 10 -37.46 12.70 0.02
N LYS A 11 -36.82 13.25 1.06
CA LYS A 11 -35.78 14.28 0.96
C LYS A 11 -34.37 13.74 1.23
N VAL A 12 -34.22 12.42 1.35
CA VAL A 12 -32.93 11.77 1.54
C VAL A 12 -32.45 11.27 0.19
N GLU A 13 -31.45 11.93 -0.38
CA GLU A 13 -30.72 11.38 -1.52
C GLU A 13 -29.81 10.26 -1.02
N ILE A 14 -30.15 9.02 -1.36
CA ILE A 14 -29.33 7.86 -1.06
C ILE A 14 -28.31 7.73 -2.18
N THR A 15 -27.07 8.11 -1.90
CA THR A 15 -25.94 7.80 -2.78
C THR A 15 -25.50 6.36 -2.53
N PRO A 16 -25.39 5.52 -3.58
CA PRO A 16 -24.85 4.18 -3.44
C PRO A 16 -23.43 4.26 -2.90
N PHE A 17 -23.12 3.43 -1.90
CA PHE A 17 -21.76 3.29 -1.42
C PHE A 17 -20.98 2.46 -2.45
N VAL A 18 -20.15 3.12 -3.26
CA VAL A 18 -19.25 2.48 -4.22
C VAL A 18 -17.88 2.37 -3.55
N PRO A 19 -17.45 1.17 -3.10
CA PRO A 19 -16.19 1.01 -2.36
C PRO A 19 -14.97 1.53 -3.13
N ASP A 20 -14.99 1.40 -4.46
CA ASP A 20 -13.89 1.82 -5.34
C ASP A 20 -13.65 3.34 -5.33
N ASP A 21 -14.66 4.16 -5.02
CA ASP A 21 -14.51 5.61 -4.89
C ASP A 21 -13.77 6.03 -3.61
N PHE A 22 -13.67 5.10 -2.64
CA PHE A 22 -13.00 5.29 -1.36
C PHE A 22 -11.70 4.50 -1.24
N ILE A 23 -11.40 3.64 -2.21
CA ILE A 23 -10.12 2.95 -2.31
C ILE A 23 -9.23 3.80 -3.20
N ASP A 24 -8.17 4.36 -2.62
CA ASP A 24 -7.19 5.11 -3.39
C ASP A 24 -6.45 4.15 -4.36
N VAL A 25 -6.94 4.05 -5.60
CA VAL A 25 -6.36 3.20 -6.65
C VAL A 25 -4.90 3.61 -6.93
N LYS A 26 -4.53 4.86 -6.62
CA LYS A 26 -3.12 5.28 -6.67
C LYS A 26 -2.25 4.65 -5.60
N GLN A 27 -2.76 4.12 -4.48
CA GLN A 27 -1.92 3.35 -3.55
C GLN A 27 -1.65 1.93 -4.03
N ARG A 28 -2.47 1.37 -4.94
CA ARG A 28 -2.22 0.02 -5.48
C ARG A 28 -1.05 -0.02 -6.47
N TYR A 29 -0.77 1.10 -7.15
CA TYR A 29 0.25 1.18 -8.21
C TYR A 29 1.23 2.35 -8.06
N GLY A 30 0.92 3.32 -7.20
CA GLY A 30 1.72 4.52 -6.95
C GLY A 30 2.86 4.17 -6.01
N THR A 31 4.04 4.03 -6.61
CA THR A 31 5.32 3.83 -5.94
C THR A 31 5.34 2.59 -5.06
N MET A 32 5.57 1.42 -5.67
CA MET A 32 6.23 0.35 -4.93
C MET A 32 7.48 0.97 -4.27
N ALA A 33 7.45 1.06 -2.94
CA ALA A 33 8.49 1.76 -2.20
C ALA A 33 9.85 1.22 -2.64
N LYS A 34 10.68 2.09 -3.22
CA LYS A 34 11.96 1.70 -3.80
C LYS A 34 12.75 0.94 -2.75
N ILE A 35 13.00 -0.36 -2.97
CA ILE A 35 13.70 -1.18 -1.97
C ILE A 35 15.11 -0.63 -1.80
N THR A 36 15.41 -0.19 -0.58
CA THR A 36 16.73 0.33 -0.22
C THR A 36 17.58 -0.76 0.42
N LYS A 37 18.91 -0.67 0.30
CA LYS A 37 19.84 -1.57 1.01
C LYS A 37 19.61 -1.50 2.54
N LYS A 38 19.24 -0.32 3.05
CA LYS A 38 18.98 -0.09 4.48
C LYS A 38 17.74 -0.86 4.96
N ALA A 39 16.66 -0.88 4.17
CA ALA A 39 15.46 -1.65 4.50
C ALA A 39 15.75 -3.16 4.55
N LEU A 40 16.50 -3.68 3.57
CA LEU A 40 16.90 -5.09 3.56
C LEU A 40 17.85 -5.44 4.71
N LYS A 41 18.73 -4.52 5.10
CA LYS A 41 19.61 -4.69 6.26
C LYS A 41 18.79 -4.79 7.56
N HIS A 42 17.88 -3.85 7.80
CA HIS A 42 17.01 -3.91 8.97
C HIS A 42 16.20 -5.20 9.02
N LEU A 43 15.65 -5.64 7.88
CA LEU A 43 14.93 -6.91 7.81
C LEU A 43 15.83 -8.11 8.12
N ALA A 44 17.08 -8.11 7.66
CA ALA A 44 18.04 -9.16 8.01
C ALA A 44 18.35 -9.17 9.51
N ASP A 45 18.53 -7.98 10.11
CA ASP A 45 18.77 -7.83 11.54
C ASP A 45 17.57 -8.35 12.37
N ASP A 46 16.34 -8.00 11.97
CA ASP A 46 15.09 -8.45 12.61
C ASP A 46 14.91 -9.98 12.53
N LEU A 47 15.41 -10.59 11.45
CA LEU A 47 15.36 -12.04 11.23
C LEU A 47 16.56 -12.78 11.84
N GLY A 48 17.52 -12.08 12.45
CA GLY A 48 18.74 -12.68 12.98
C GLY A 48 19.67 -13.25 11.91
N LEU A 49 19.58 -12.76 10.66
CA LEU A 49 20.42 -13.18 9.56
C LEU A 49 21.75 -12.43 9.58
N LEU A 50 22.84 -13.14 9.28
CA LEU A 50 24.15 -12.52 9.11
C LEU A 50 24.14 -11.55 7.92
N TYR A 51 24.59 -10.33 8.17
CA TYR A 51 24.72 -9.31 7.13
C TYR A 51 25.81 -9.71 6.12
N ASP A 52 25.41 -9.98 4.88
CA ASP A 52 26.30 -10.15 3.74
C ASP A 52 25.90 -9.15 2.63
N GLU A 53 26.82 -8.24 2.31
CA GLU A 53 26.57 -7.21 1.29
C GLU A 53 26.27 -7.80 -0.10
N LYS A 54 26.89 -8.93 -0.46
CA LYS A 54 26.63 -9.60 -1.75
C LYS A 54 25.20 -10.13 -1.80
N GLN A 55 24.74 -10.73 -0.70
CA GLN A 55 23.37 -11.27 -0.59
C GLN A 55 22.33 -10.16 -0.57
N ILE A 56 22.57 -9.06 0.15
CA ILE A 56 21.69 -7.89 0.17
C ILE A 56 21.60 -7.24 -1.23
N GLY A 57 22.74 -7.16 -1.94
CA GLY A 57 22.78 -6.68 -3.32
C GLY A 57 21.99 -7.57 -4.29
N PHE A 58 22.13 -8.88 -4.16
CA PHE A 58 21.37 -9.86 -4.95
C PHE A 58 19.86 -9.78 -4.66
N ALA A 59 19.46 -9.83 -3.38
CA ALA A 59 18.07 -9.77 -2.96
C ALA A 59 17.38 -8.49 -3.45
N LYS A 60 18.06 -7.34 -3.36
CA LYS A 60 17.54 -6.07 -3.89
C LYS A 60 17.21 -6.16 -5.38
N LYS A 61 18.11 -6.72 -6.20
CA LYS A 61 17.90 -6.85 -7.65
C LYS A 61 16.74 -7.78 -7.95
N LEU A 62 16.69 -8.92 -7.27
CA LEU A 62 15.66 -9.94 -7.47
C LEU A 62 14.26 -9.41 -7.16
N ILE A 63 14.09 -8.80 -5.98
CA ILE A 63 12.78 -8.28 -5.56
C ILE A 63 12.37 -7.11 -6.45
N THR A 64 13.30 -6.20 -6.79
CA THR A 64 13.00 -5.09 -7.71
C THR A 64 12.48 -5.62 -9.06
N ALA A 65 13.14 -6.61 -9.67
CA ALA A 65 12.71 -7.18 -10.93
C ALA A 65 11.35 -7.91 -10.83
N TYR A 66 11.10 -8.62 -9.72
CA TYR A 66 9.81 -9.27 -9.47
C TYR A 66 8.68 -8.24 -9.38
N LEU A 67 8.90 -7.17 -8.61
CA LEU A 67 7.95 -6.09 -8.45
C LEU A 67 7.66 -5.35 -9.77
N GLU A 68 8.69 -5.05 -10.56
CA GLU A 68 8.54 -4.46 -11.89
C GLU A 68 7.75 -5.37 -12.86
N ARG A 69 7.86 -6.69 -12.70
CA ARG A 69 7.09 -7.66 -13.49
C ARG A 69 5.60 -7.69 -13.10
N GLN A 70 5.29 -7.56 -11.81
CA GLN A 70 3.91 -7.51 -11.32
C GLN A 70 3.20 -6.21 -11.72
N VAL A 71 3.92 -5.09 -11.85
CA VAL A 71 3.35 -3.81 -12.31
C VAL A 71 3.05 -3.80 -13.82
N LYS A 72 3.72 -4.66 -14.60
CA LYS A 72 3.53 -4.77 -16.06
C LYS A 72 2.47 -5.81 -16.48
N SER A 73 1.93 -6.60 -15.54
CA SER A 73 0.95 -7.66 -15.79
C SER A 73 -0.44 -7.24 -15.35
#